data_AF-A0A258KCE3-F1
#
_entry.id   AF-A0A258KCE3-F1
#
_cell.length_a   1.000
_cell.length_b   1.000
_cell.length_c   1.000
_cell.angle_alpha   90.00
_cell.angle_beta   90.00
_cell.angle_gamma   90.00
#
_symmetry.space_group_name_H-M   'P 1'
#
loop_
_entity.id
_entity.type
_entity.pdbx_description
1 polymer ?
#
loop_
_entity_poly.entity_id
_entity_poly.type
_entity_poly.pdbx_seq_one_letter_code
_entity_poly.pdbx_strand_id
1 'polypeptide(L)'
;TLICGVFISIIFGANEDFFKDKIKEGLSKNEKINLIQDAAEKDAVLKAEAEKNWRYYQRFHFHATGIGAMVMGVLLFISFLSAPEGIKNITSYATAIGGFLYPFVWLFAAIYGPELGREVAKEKYAIFGYMGGLFLLGLFLSLFMALRYSFKTSK
;
A
#
# COMPACT_ATOMS: atom_id res chain seq x y z
N THR A 1 6.97 2.60 6.14
CA THR A 1 6.34 2.86 4.84
C THR A 1 6.64 4.22 4.26
N LEU A 2 6.55 5.31 5.04
CA LEU A 2 6.83 6.68 4.54
C LEU A 2 8.13 6.75 3.73
N ILE A 3 9.22 6.25 4.30
CA ILE A 3 10.54 6.19 3.66
C ILE A 3 10.47 5.44 2.31
N CYS A 4 9.85 4.26 2.26
CA CYS A 4 9.68 3.49 1.03
C CYS A 4 8.88 4.26 -0.03
N GLY A 5 7.83 4.97 0.39
CA GLY A 5 7.03 5.83 -0.48
C GLY A 5 7.86 6.96 -1.09
N VAL A 6 8.67 7.64 -0.29
CA VAL A 6 9.57 8.71 -0.79
C VAL A 6 10.63 8.16 -1.74
N PHE A 7 11.29 7.05 -1.37
CA PHE A 7 12.33 6.44 -2.21
C PHE A 7 11.78 6.04 -3.57
N ILE A 8 10.63 5.36 -3.63
CA ILE A 8 10.09 4.93 -4.92
C ILE A 8 9.70 6.13 -5.80
N SER A 9 9.22 7.25 -5.25
CA SER A 9 8.96 8.46 -6.05
C SER A 9 10.22 9.11 -6.60
N ILE A 10 11.34 9.06 -5.87
CA ILE A 10 12.62 9.53 -6.40
C ILE A 10 13.01 8.68 -7.62
N ILE A 11 12.83 7.35 -7.53
CA ILE A 11 13.13 6.46 -8.64
C ILE A 11 12.16 6.69 -9.81
N PHE A 12 10.87 6.98 -9.57
CA PHE A 12 9.95 7.38 -10.64
C PHE A 12 10.46 8.60 -11.41
N GLY A 13 10.90 9.64 -10.70
CA GLY A 13 11.43 10.85 -11.33
C GLY A 13 12.78 10.66 -12.02
N ALA A 14 13.62 9.76 -11.50
CA ALA A 14 14.95 9.49 -12.05
C ALA A 14 14.94 8.50 -13.22
N ASN A 15 14.04 7.52 -13.21
CA ASN A 15 14.00 6.43 -14.18
C ASN A 15 12.62 5.76 -14.24
N GLU A 16 11.65 6.44 -14.85
CA GLU A 16 10.31 5.88 -15.08
C GLU A 16 10.35 4.65 -16.01
N ASP A 17 11.25 4.67 -17.01
CA ASP A 17 11.37 3.61 -18.00
C ASP A 17 11.75 2.26 -17.38
N PHE A 18 12.55 2.24 -16.31
CA PHE A 18 12.83 1.04 -15.53
C PHE A 18 11.55 0.28 -15.13
N PHE A 19 10.52 0.99 -14.67
CA PHE A 19 9.26 0.37 -14.26
C PHE A 19 8.44 -0.08 -15.46
N LYS A 20 8.37 0.75 -16.51
CA LYS A 20 7.64 0.42 -17.75
C LYS A 20 8.24 -0.79 -18.46
N ASP A 21 9.56 -0.88 -18.51
CA ASP A 21 10.28 -2.02 -19.08
C ASP A 21 10.03 -3.29 -18.28
N LYS A 22 10.04 -3.21 -16.95
CA LYS A 22 9.67 -4.35 -16.09
C LYS A 22 8.23 -4.81 -16.28
N ILE A 23 7.30 -3.87 -16.42
CA ILE A 23 5.90 -4.18 -16.73
C ILE A 23 5.81 -4.87 -18.10
N LYS A 24 6.46 -4.33 -19.13
CA LYS A 24 6.47 -4.92 -20.47
C LYS A 24 7.08 -6.32 -20.49
N GLU A 25 8.19 -6.52 -19.78
CA GLU A 25 8.85 -7.81 -19.61
C GLU A 25 7.88 -8.83 -18.99
N GLY A 26 7.21 -8.47 -17.89
CA GLY A 26 6.25 -9.36 -17.24
C GLY A 26 5.00 -9.65 -18.08
N LEU A 27 4.47 -8.64 -18.78
CA LEU A 27 3.31 -8.83 -19.68
C LEU A 27 3.64 -9.77 -20.85
N SER A 28 4.88 -9.77 -21.35
CA SER A 28 5.30 -10.71 -22.39
C SER A 28 5.27 -12.18 -21.95
N LYS A 29 5.36 -12.43 -20.63
CA LYS A 29 5.30 -13.75 -20.01
C LYS A 29 3.88 -14.13 -19.58
N ASN A 30 2.89 -13.25 -19.73
CA ASN A 30 1.53 -13.49 -19.27
C ASN A 30 0.81 -14.50 -20.18
N GLU A 31 0.49 -15.67 -19.62
CA GLU A 31 -0.16 -16.77 -20.37
C GLU A 31 -1.49 -16.35 -21.00
N LYS A 32 -2.36 -15.65 -20.25
CA LYS A 32 -3.69 -15.25 -20.74
C LYS A 32 -3.60 -14.29 -21.92
N ILE A 33 -2.69 -13.33 -21.87
CA ILE A 33 -2.47 -12.38 -22.96
C ILE A 33 -1.85 -13.08 -24.18
N ASN A 34 -0.99 -14.07 -23.95
CA ASN A 34 -0.37 -14.82 -25.04
C ASN A 34 -1.33 -15.76 -25.79
N LEU A 35 -2.48 -16.11 -25.20
CA LEU A 35 -3.54 -16.87 -25.87
C LEU A 35 -4.40 -16.03 -26.83
N ILE A 36 -4.36 -14.69 -26.73
CA ILE A 36 -5.13 -13.80 -27.61
C ILE A 36 -4.57 -13.89 -29.03
N GLN A 37 -5.41 -14.33 -29.98
CA GLN A 37 -5.04 -14.52 -31.38
C GLN A 37 -5.15 -13.24 -32.20
N ASP A 38 -6.16 -12.42 -31.94
CA ASP A 38 -6.33 -11.16 -32.65
C ASP A 38 -5.26 -10.15 -32.24
N ALA A 39 -4.51 -9.66 -33.23
CA ALA A 39 -3.36 -8.79 -32.98
C ALA A 39 -3.78 -7.41 -32.42
N ALA A 40 -4.93 -6.88 -32.86
CA ALA A 40 -5.42 -5.59 -32.40
C ALA A 40 -5.96 -5.67 -30.96
N GLU A 41 -6.67 -6.75 -30.63
CA GLU A 41 -7.11 -7.08 -29.28
C GLU A 41 -5.91 -7.26 -28.35
N LYS A 42 -4.89 -8.02 -28.77
CA LYS A 42 -3.70 -8.26 -27.97
C LYS A 42 -2.95 -6.96 -27.66
N ASP A 43 -2.76 -6.08 -28.64
CA ASP A 43 -2.13 -4.77 -28.44
C ASP A 43 -2.95 -3.88 -27.50
N ALA A 44 -4.28 -3.85 -27.66
CA ALA A 44 -5.17 -3.10 -26.78
C ALA A 44 -5.10 -3.58 -25.33
N VAL A 45 -5.10 -4.91 -25.11
CA VAL A 45 -4.95 -5.52 -23.78
C VAL A 45 -3.58 -5.20 -23.18
N LEU A 46 -2.49 -5.35 -23.95
CA LEU A 46 -1.14 -5.03 -23.48
C LEU A 46 -1.04 -3.58 -23.00
N LYS A 47 -1.55 -2.61 -23.76
CA LYS A 47 -1.57 -1.19 -23.37
C LYS A 47 -2.39 -0.96 -22.11
N ALA A 48 -3.60 -1.50 -22.06
CA ALA A 48 -4.49 -1.33 -20.90
C ALA A 48 -3.90 -1.95 -19.63
N GLU A 49 -3.30 -3.13 -19.74
CA GLU A 49 -2.69 -3.83 -18.62
C GLU A 49 -1.38 -3.15 -18.17
N ALA A 50 -0.60 -2.59 -19.11
CA ALA A 50 0.60 -1.82 -18.78
C ALA A 50 0.27 -0.59 -17.95
N GLU A 51 -0.72 0.21 -18.40
CA GLU A 51 -1.18 1.41 -17.68
C GLU A 51 -1.70 1.06 -16.28
N LYS A 52 -2.52 0.02 -16.16
CA LYS A 52 -3.07 -0.39 -14.85
C LYS A 52 -1.99 -0.89 -13.88
N ASN A 53 -0.99 -1.63 -14.36
CA ASN A 53 0.13 -2.06 -13.51
C ASN A 53 1.03 -0.89 -13.11
N TRP A 54 1.25 0.08 -14.00
CA TRP A 54 1.94 1.32 -13.66
C TRP A 54 1.22 2.08 -12.54
N ARG A 55 -0.11 2.18 -12.61
CA ARG A 55 -0.92 2.76 -11.53
C ARG A 55 -0.75 2.06 -10.19
N TYR A 56 -0.37 0.77 -10.15
CA TYR A 56 -0.13 0.08 -8.88
C TYR A 56 1.18 0.47 -8.22
N TYR A 57 2.25 0.73 -8.97
CA TYR A 57 3.47 1.36 -8.43
C TYR A 57 3.15 2.73 -7.84
N GLN A 58 2.36 3.54 -8.54
CA GLN A 58 1.92 4.84 -8.04
C GLN A 58 1.04 4.72 -6.79
N ARG A 59 0.11 3.75 -6.74
CA ARG A 59 -0.69 3.48 -5.54
C ARG A 59 0.18 3.07 -4.35
N PHE A 60 1.23 2.29 -4.56
CA PHE A 60 2.18 2.00 -3.49
C PHE A 60 2.81 3.30 -2.96
N HIS A 61 3.32 4.18 -3.83
CA HIS A 61 3.84 5.48 -3.42
C HIS A 61 2.82 6.31 -2.60
N PHE A 62 1.62 6.50 -3.14
CA PHE A 62 0.59 7.31 -2.48
C PHE A 62 0.17 6.73 -1.13
N HIS A 63 -0.11 5.43 -1.05
CA HIS A 63 -0.51 4.81 0.21
C HIS A 63 0.66 4.74 1.20
N ALA A 64 1.88 4.39 0.76
CA ALA A 64 3.04 4.32 1.64
C ALA A 64 3.37 5.68 2.27
N THR A 65 3.28 6.75 1.48
CA THR A 65 3.57 8.11 1.96
C THR A 65 2.42 8.64 2.82
N GLY A 66 1.18 8.58 2.32
CA GLY A 66 0.00 9.10 3.03
C GLY A 66 -0.28 8.37 4.34
N ILE A 67 -0.32 7.04 4.31
CA ILE A 67 -0.53 6.23 5.53
C ILE A 67 0.70 6.32 6.44
N GLY A 68 1.91 6.34 5.89
CA GLY A 68 3.12 6.54 6.67
C GLY A 68 3.09 7.83 7.50
N ALA A 69 2.69 8.95 6.89
CA ALA A 69 2.52 10.21 7.60
C ALA A 69 1.39 10.14 8.65
N MET A 70 0.25 9.53 8.29
CA MET A 70 -0.88 9.36 9.21
C MET A 70 -0.51 8.51 10.42
N VAL A 71 0.22 7.41 10.24
CA VAL A 71 0.72 6.57 11.34
C VAL A 71 1.56 7.42 12.31
N MET A 72 2.50 8.22 11.80
CA MET A 72 3.32 9.09 12.66
C MET A 72 2.46 10.07 13.46
N GLY A 73 1.51 10.74 12.80
CA GLY A 73 0.58 11.66 13.45
C GLY A 73 -0.28 11.00 14.52
N VAL A 74 -0.82 9.81 14.24
CA VAL A 74 -1.66 9.06 15.17
C VAL A 74 -0.85 8.54 16.36
N LEU A 75 0.37 8.02 16.15
CA LEU A 75 1.22 7.57 17.25
C LEU A 75 1.61 8.73 18.19
N LEU A 76 1.95 9.89 17.62
CA LEU A 76 2.18 11.10 18.41
C LEU A 76 0.92 11.52 19.16
N PHE A 77 -0.23 11.52 18.50
CA PHE A 77 -1.53 11.84 19.11
C PHE A 77 -1.86 10.92 20.30
N ILE A 78 -1.73 9.60 20.13
CA ILE A 78 -1.93 8.60 21.20
C ILE A 78 -0.99 8.86 22.38
N SER A 79 0.25 9.30 22.12
CA SER A 79 1.23 9.56 23.18
C SER A 79 0.79 10.65 24.17
N PHE A 80 -0.01 11.62 23.70
CA PHE A 80 -0.55 12.73 24.48
C PHE A 80 -1.84 12.39 25.24
N LEU A 81 -2.46 11.23 25.00
CA LEU A 81 -3.68 10.83 25.71
C LEU A 81 -3.35 10.27 27.10
N SER A 82 -4.21 10.55 28.08
CA SER A 82 -4.12 10.01 29.45
C SER A 82 -4.67 8.58 29.59
N ALA A 83 -4.93 7.90 28.47
CA ALA A 83 -5.43 6.54 28.43
C ALA A 83 -4.44 5.53 29.07
N PRO A 84 -4.93 4.39 29.61
CA PRO A 84 -4.08 3.34 30.13
C PRO A 84 -3.07 2.81 29.09
N GLU A 85 -1.85 2.48 29.52
CA GLU A 85 -0.79 2.06 28.59
C GLU A 85 -1.13 0.77 27.82
N GLY A 86 -1.94 -0.13 28.37
CA GLY A 86 -2.40 -1.33 27.67
C GLY A 86 -3.15 -1.03 26.37
N ILE A 87 -4.18 -0.16 26.42
CA ILE A 87 -4.96 0.21 25.23
C ILE A 87 -4.14 1.06 24.27
N LYS A 88 -3.26 1.93 24.78
CA LYS A 88 -2.34 2.72 23.95
C LYS A 88 -1.38 1.82 23.17
N ASN A 89 -0.81 0.80 23.81
CA ASN A 89 0.11 -0.13 23.16
C ASN A 89 -0.59 -0.95 22.09
N ILE A 90 -1.75 -1.55 22.40
CA ILE A 90 -2.55 -2.30 21.42
C ILE A 90 -2.89 -1.42 20.21
N THR A 91 -3.38 -0.21 20.46
CA THR A 91 -3.74 0.75 19.40
C THR A 91 -2.52 1.16 18.58
N SER A 92 -1.38 1.42 19.23
CA SER A 92 -0.14 1.82 18.58
C SER A 92 0.42 0.71 17.68
N TYR A 93 0.41 -0.54 18.14
CA TYR A 93 0.84 -1.68 17.33
C TYR A 93 -0.11 -1.94 16.16
N ALA A 94 -1.43 -1.92 16.37
CA ALA A 94 -2.41 -2.07 15.29
C ALA A 94 -2.23 -0.99 14.21
N THR A 95 -2.06 0.27 14.63
CA THR A 95 -1.81 1.41 13.73
C THR A 95 -0.49 1.24 12.98
N ALA A 96 0.61 0.97 13.70
CA ALA A 96 1.95 0.90 13.12
C ALA A 96 2.11 -0.31 12.18
N ILE A 97 1.73 -1.50 12.62
CA ILE A 97 1.88 -2.74 11.84
C ILE A 97 0.92 -2.71 10.64
N GLY A 98 -0.35 -2.37 10.88
CA GLY A 98 -1.35 -2.27 9.82
C GLY A 98 -0.95 -1.26 8.75
N GLY A 99 -0.61 -0.04 9.17
CA GLY A 99 -0.23 1.04 8.26
C GLY A 99 1.12 0.82 7.57
N PHE A 100 2.03 0.07 8.19
CA PHE A 100 3.28 -0.34 7.56
C PHE A 100 3.09 -1.42 6.51
N LEU A 101 2.27 -2.43 6.78
CA LEU A 101 2.16 -3.58 5.87
C LEU A 101 1.17 -3.34 4.73
N TYR A 102 0.12 -2.55 4.95
CA TYR A 102 -0.95 -2.37 3.97
C TYR A 102 -0.48 -1.94 2.56
N PRO A 103 0.40 -0.93 2.40
CA PRO A 103 0.78 -0.47 1.06
C PRO A 103 1.43 -1.56 0.19
N PHE A 104 2.05 -2.57 0.80
CA PHE A 104 2.76 -3.62 0.06
C PHE A 104 1.84 -4.46 -0.84
N VAL A 105 0.53 -4.51 -0.59
CA VAL A 105 -0.41 -5.16 -1.53
C VAL A 105 -0.35 -4.50 -2.91
N TRP A 106 -0.21 -3.18 -2.96
CA TRP A 106 -0.10 -2.43 -4.21
C TRP A 106 1.26 -2.67 -4.88
N LEU A 107 2.33 -2.72 -4.09
CA LEU A 107 3.68 -2.99 -4.62
C LEU A 107 3.77 -4.38 -5.23
N PHE A 108 3.30 -5.41 -4.52
CA PHE A 108 3.34 -6.78 -5.02
C PHE A 108 2.38 -6.98 -6.19
N ALA A 109 1.21 -6.33 -6.18
CA ALA A 109 0.35 -6.32 -7.36
C ALA A 109 1.03 -5.64 -8.56
N ALA A 110 1.87 -4.62 -8.36
CA ALA A 110 2.62 -3.96 -9.43
C ALA A 110 3.78 -4.82 -9.97
N ILE A 111 4.49 -5.52 -9.09
CA ILE A 111 5.64 -6.39 -9.44
C ILE A 111 5.17 -7.66 -10.13
N TYR A 112 4.17 -8.35 -9.57
CA TYR A 112 3.74 -9.68 -10.03
C TYR A 112 2.50 -9.65 -10.92
N GLY A 113 1.72 -8.56 -10.90
CA GLY A 113 0.53 -8.40 -11.72
C GLY A 113 0.77 -8.45 -13.24
N PRO A 114 1.89 -7.95 -13.80
CA PRO A 114 2.19 -8.08 -15.21
C PRO A 114 2.22 -9.55 -15.67
N GLU A 115 2.90 -10.43 -14.93
CA GLU A 115 3.09 -11.83 -15.30
C GLU A 115 1.89 -12.71 -14.91
N LEU A 116 1.40 -12.59 -13.68
CA LEU A 116 0.33 -13.45 -13.14
C LEU A 116 -1.09 -12.97 -13.49
N GLY A 117 -1.22 -11.69 -13.86
CA GLY A 117 -2.49 -10.98 -13.85
C GLY A 117 -2.76 -10.31 -12.49
N ARG A 118 -3.26 -9.08 -12.52
CA ARG A 118 -3.43 -8.23 -11.32
C ARG A 118 -4.29 -8.84 -10.22
N GLU A 119 -5.40 -9.48 -10.56
CA GLU A 119 -6.29 -10.07 -9.57
C GLU A 119 -5.64 -11.25 -8.86
N VAL A 120 -4.95 -12.12 -9.61
CA VAL A 120 -4.21 -13.25 -9.06
C VAL A 120 -3.07 -12.77 -8.15
N ALA A 121 -2.35 -11.72 -8.57
CA ALA A 121 -1.30 -11.14 -7.74
C ALA A 121 -1.85 -10.56 -6.43
N LYS A 122 -2.95 -9.79 -6.46
CA LYS A 122 -3.57 -9.25 -5.24
C LYS A 122 -4.04 -10.36 -4.30
N GLU A 123 -4.63 -11.43 -4.83
CA GLU A 123 -5.07 -12.57 -4.03
C GLU A 123 -3.88 -13.30 -3.37
N LYS A 124 -2.82 -13.55 -4.14
CA LYS A 124 -1.58 -14.17 -3.63
C LYS A 124 -0.95 -13.37 -2.48
N TYR A 125 -1.12 -12.06 -2.48
CA TYR A 125 -0.60 -11.15 -1.45
C TYR A 125 -1.70 -10.50 -0.60
N ALA A 126 -2.89 -11.13 -0.51
CA ALA A 126 -4.06 -10.57 0.16
C ALA A 126 -3.83 -10.27 1.64
N ILE A 127 -2.91 -10.99 2.29
CA ILE A 127 -2.53 -10.73 3.68
C ILE A 127 -2.12 -9.27 3.92
N PHE A 128 -1.42 -8.64 2.98
CA PHE A 128 -1.06 -7.23 3.06
C PHE A 128 -2.29 -6.33 2.89
N GLY A 129 -3.25 -6.71 2.04
CA GLY A 129 -4.54 -6.03 1.94
C GLY A 129 -5.30 -6.01 3.27
N TYR A 130 -5.35 -7.13 3.98
CA TYR A 130 -6.00 -7.23 5.30
C TYR A 130 -5.36 -6.36 6.37
N MET A 131 -4.07 -6.02 6.24
CA MET A 131 -3.39 -5.09 7.15
C MET A 131 -4.00 -3.68 7.10
N GLY A 132 -4.69 -3.31 6.01
CA GLY A 132 -5.50 -2.09 5.96
C GLY A 132 -6.66 -2.11 6.95
N GLY A 133 -7.26 -3.28 7.19
CA GLY A 133 -8.27 -3.47 8.24
C GLY A 133 -7.69 -3.34 9.64
N LEU A 134 -6.49 -3.89 9.88
CA LEU A 134 -5.77 -3.71 11.15
C LEU A 134 -5.43 -2.24 11.42
N PHE A 135 -4.99 -1.52 10.39
CA PHE A 135 -4.75 -0.08 10.47
C PHE A 135 -6.04 0.67 10.83
N LEU A 136 -7.15 0.38 10.16
CA LEU A 136 -8.45 0.98 10.43
C LEU A 136 -8.92 0.71 11.87
N LEU A 137 -8.71 -0.50 12.39
CA LEU A 137 -8.98 -0.81 13.79
C LEU A 137 -8.15 0.07 14.75
N GLY A 138 -6.86 0.27 14.44
CA GLY A 138 -6.01 1.21 15.17
C GLY A 138 -6.56 2.63 15.17
N LEU A 139 -7.05 3.12 14.03
CA LEU A 139 -7.69 4.44 13.94
C LEU A 139 -8.96 4.54 14.79
N PHE A 140 -9.81 3.51 14.78
CA PHE A 140 -11.02 3.50 15.59
C PHE A 140 -10.72 3.45 17.09
N LEU A 141 -9.74 2.66 17.51
CA LEU A 141 -9.30 2.62 18.90
C LEU A 141 -8.68 3.96 19.33
N SER A 142 -7.92 4.62 18.44
CA SER A 142 -7.40 5.97 18.68
C SER A 142 -8.52 6.99 18.87
N LEU A 143 -9.54 6.96 18.01
CA LEU A 143 -10.72 7.83 18.15
C LEU A 143 -11.49 7.54 19.43
N PHE A 144 -11.71 6.26 19.76
CA PHE A 144 -12.34 5.87 21.02
C PHE A 144 -11.58 6.42 22.23
N MET A 145 -10.25 6.30 22.26
CA MET A 145 -9.44 6.86 23.34
C MET A 145 -9.56 8.38 23.41
N ALA A 146 -9.57 9.07 22.27
CA ALA A 146 -9.74 10.53 22.21
C ALA A 146 -11.06 11.00 22.81
N LEU A 147 -12.14 10.24 22.62
CA LEU A 147 -13.46 10.54 23.16
C LEU A 147 -13.58 10.19 24.65
N ARG A 148 -12.82 9.20 25.12
CA ARG A 148 -12.96 8.65 26.47
C ARG A 148 -11.99 9.23 27.49
N TYR A 149 -10.81 9.69 27.07
CA TYR A 149 -9.72 10.12 27.93
C TYR A 149 -9.27 11.53 27.59
N SER A 150 -8.91 12.33 28.61
CA SER A 150 -8.34 13.66 28.41
C SER A 150 -6.89 13.60 27.92
N PHE A 151 -6.36 14.72 27.45
CA PHE A 151 -4.92 14.87 27.25
C PHE A 151 -4.16 14.81 28.57
N LYS A 152 -2.91 14.32 28.53
CA LYS A 152 -1.97 14.41 29.64
C LYS A 152 -1.73 15.88 29.95
N THR A 153 -2.03 16.31 31.16
CA THR A 153 -1.57 17.60 31.67
C THR A 153 -0.10 17.47 32.06
N SER A 154 0.74 18.37 31.58
CA SER A 154 2.09 18.50 32.16
C SER A 154 1.89 18.92 33.60
N LYS A 155 2.40 18.11 34.53
CA LYS A 155 2.73 18.63 35.87
C LYS A 155 3.96 19.50 35.77
#